data_AF-A0A3A0FZ38-F1
#
_entry.id   AF-A0A3A0FZ38-F1
#
_cell.length_a   1.000
_cell.length_b   1.000
_cell.length_c   1.000
_cell.angle_alpha   90.00
_cell.angle_beta   90.00
_cell.angle_gamma   90.00
#
_symmetry.space_group_name_H-M   'P 1'
#
loop_
_entity.id
_entity.type
_entity.pdbx_description
1 polymer ?
#
loop_
_entity_poly.entity_id
_entity_poly.type
_entity_poly.pdbx_seq_one_letter_code
_entity_poly.pdbx_strand_id
1 'polypeptide(L)'
;MLPMRRARRALPASRAARAARAVRACGWACAALLLASTACNVHRNLYLSGVPWVGVAFDVARADVRGRYLDVELHGQGTTLRAFLPASEECAAVATPETTVRFEAAGALGRLERAGAGSCTLAGIGSLEDWRGRGPRGVTESPVPRAQAEYDLVYRDADVALLRGRFPLVGELGWTGASDTIAVVPTDASCAAILERDVASMEYRPAGGNVLTLVSGDGLCRIEGLIRPLAWAGESR
;
A
#
# COMPACT_ATOMS: atom_id res chain seq x y z
N MET A 1 -15.19 54.29 -56.49
CA MET A 1 -15.17 53.42 -55.30
C MET A 1 -15.24 54.30 -54.06
N LEU A 2 -16.36 54.26 -53.34
CA LEU A 2 -16.66 55.14 -52.19
C LEU A 2 -16.32 54.42 -50.87
N PRO A 3 -15.67 55.07 -49.90
CA PRO A 3 -15.38 54.47 -48.60
C PRO A 3 -16.62 54.50 -47.67
N MET A 4 -17.04 53.33 -47.20
CA MET A 4 -18.07 53.18 -46.16
C MET A 4 -17.52 53.67 -44.81
N ARG A 5 -18.00 54.83 -44.35
CA ARG A 5 -17.88 55.28 -42.96
C ARG A 5 -18.80 54.44 -42.06
N ARG A 6 -18.22 53.60 -41.19
CA ARG A 6 -18.95 52.95 -40.09
C ARG A 6 -19.08 53.91 -38.91
N ALA A 7 -20.32 54.24 -38.55
CA ALA A 7 -20.65 55.02 -37.37
C ALA A 7 -20.37 54.22 -36.09
N ARG A 8 -19.52 54.76 -35.20
CA ARG A 8 -19.35 54.26 -33.82
C ARG A 8 -20.54 54.75 -33.00
N ARG A 9 -21.41 53.84 -32.55
CA ARG A 9 -22.39 54.13 -31.51
C ARG A 9 -21.70 54.07 -30.15
N ALA A 10 -21.74 55.18 -29.42
CA ALA A 10 -21.33 55.25 -28.02
C ALA A 10 -22.39 54.54 -27.15
N LEU A 11 -21.94 53.66 -26.27
CA LEU A 11 -22.78 53.00 -25.26
C LEU A 11 -23.02 53.96 -24.08
N PRO A 12 -24.23 54.01 -23.52
CA PRO A 12 -24.58 54.91 -22.41
C PRO A 12 -23.90 54.49 -21.10
N ALA A 13 -23.31 55.49 -20.42
CA ALA A 13 -22.46 55.38 -19.23
C ALA A 13 -23.20 55.00 -17.91
N SER A 14 -24.46 54.56 -17.95
CA SER A 14 -25.29 54.42 -16.73
C SER A 14 -25.43 52.98 -16.20
N ARG A 15 -24.81 51.97 -16.81
CA ARG A 15 -24.83 50.57 -16.30
C ARG A 15 -23.59 50.13 -15.52
N ALA A 16 -22.51 50.92 -15.50
CA ALA A 16 -21.27 50.53 -14.85
C ALA A 16 -21.30 50.60 -13.30
N ALA A 17 -22.21 51.38 -12.71
CA ALA A 17 -22.17 51.67 -11.26
C ALA A 17 -22.97 50.70 -10.38
N ARG A 18 -23.88 49.86 -10.93
CA ARG A 18 -24.68 48.92 -10.12
C ARG A 18 -24.13 47.48 -10.08
N ALA A 19 -23.17 47.14 -10.93
CA ALA A 19 -22.54 45.81 -10.94
C ALA A 19 -21.46 45.62 -9.85
N ALA A 20 -20.99 46.69 -9.21
CA ALA A 20 -19.84 46.62 -8.31
C ALA A 20 -20.17 46.26 -6.85
N ARG A 21 -21.44 46.26 -6.41
CA ARG A 21 -21.81 45.97 -4.99
C ARG A 21 -22.32 44.55 -4.73
N ALA A 22 -22.76 43.81 -5.75
CA ALA A 22 -23.24 42.43 -5.57
C ALA A 22 -22.12 41.36 -5.56
N VAL A 23 -20.91 41.71 -6.02
CA VAL A 23 -19.80 40.74 -6.20
C VAL A 23 -19.02 40.49 -4.90
N ARG A 24 -19.13 41.33 -3.87
CA ARG A 24 -18.32 41.18 -2.64
C ARG A 24 -18.88 40.21 -1.60
N ALA A 25 -20.19 39.94 -1.59
CA ALA A 25 -20.80 39.04 -0.61
C ALA A 25 -20.73 37.55 -1.03
N CYS A 26 -20.63 37.25 -2.34
CA CYS A 26 -20.55 35.88 -2.84
C CYS A 26 -19.10 35.31 -2.83
N GLY A 27 -18.09 36.18 -2.77
CA GLY A 27 -16.68 35.76 -2.80
C GLY A 27 -16.21 35.03 -1.54
N TRP A 28 -16.78 35.35 -0.37
CA TRP A 28 -16.36 34.75 0.91
C TRP A 28 -17.00 33.38 1.16
N ALA A 29 -18.23 33.16 0.67
CA ALA A 29 -18.89 31.87 0.77
C ALA A 29 -18.22 30.79 -0.11
N CYS A 30 -17.78 31.15 -1.33
CA CYS A 30 -17.06 30.21 -2.19
C CYS A 30 -15.64 29.89 -1.69
N ALA A 31 -14.96 30.82 -1.03
CA ALA A 31 -13.62 30.59 -0.48
C ALA A 31 -13.62 29.60 0.70
N ALA A 32 -14.65 29.63 1.56
CA ALA A 32 -14.78 28.69 2.67
C ALA A 32 -15.10 27.25 2.22
N LEU A 33 -15.89 27.08 1.14
CA LEU A 33 -16.19 25.77 0.58
C LEU A 33 -15.00 25.12 -0.15
N LEU A 34 -14.09 25.91 -0.72
CA LEU A 34 -12.87 25.41 -1.36
C LEU A 34 -11.80 24.97 -0.34
N LEU A 35 -11.81 25.50 0.88
CA LEU A 35 -10.89 25.10 1.95
C LEU A 35 -11.34 23.82 2.68
N ALA A 36 -12.63 23.52 2.71
CA ALA A 36 -13.14 22.30 3.35
C ALA A 36 -12.87 21.03 2.51
N SER A 37 -12.76 21.15 1.18
CA SER A 37 -12.57 19.98 0.29
C SER A 37 -11.11 19.51 0.19
N THR A 38 -10.12 20.32 0.61
CA THR A 38 -8.71 19.94 0.58
C THR A 38 -8.27 19.15 1.83
N ALA A 39 -8.99 19.25 2.94
CA ALA A 39 -8.68 18.53 4.17
C ALA A 39 -8.91 17.01 4.07
N CYS A 40 -9.84 16.55 3.22
CA CYS A 40 -10.17 15.11 3.10
C CYS A 40 -9.10 14.26 2.39
N ASN A 41 -8.08 14.85 1.75
CA ASN A 41 -7.04 14.08 1.05
C ASN A 41 -5.67 14.10 1.74
N VAL A 42 -5.53 14.81 2.86
CA VAL A 42 -4.24 15.00 3.53
C VAL A 42 -3.70 13.67 4.06
N HIS A 43 -4.54 12.82 4.66
CA HIS A 43 -4.13 11.53 5.21
C HIS A 43 -3.59 10.55 4.15
N ARG A 44 -4.26 10.46 3.00
CA ARG A 44 -3.81 9.62 1.88
C ARG A 44 -2.47 10.11 1.34
N ASN A 45 -2.31 11.41 1.14
CA ASN A 45 -1.07 11.98 0.64
C ASN A 45 0.09 11.79 1.62
N LEU A 46 -0.15 11.89 2.94
CA LEU A 46 0.85 11.65 3.97
C LEU A 46 1.28 10.18 4.04
N TYR A 47 0.34 9.26 3.89
CA TYR A 47 0.65 7.84 3.79
C TYR A 47 1.50 7.53 2.55
N LEU A 48 1.11 8.07 1.39
CA LEU A 48 1.81 7.86 0.13
C LEU A 48 3.18 8.54 0.08
N SER A 49 3.36 9.66 0.78
CA SER A 49 4.64 10.36 0.85
C SER A 49 5.66 9.66 1.76
N GLY A 50 5.22 8.67 2.55
CA GLY A 50 6.11 7.88 3.41
C GLY A 50 6.87 8.72 4.44
N VAL A 51 6.33 9.89 4.82
CA VAL A 51 7.00 10.80 5.77
C VAL A 51 7.12 10.09 7.12
N PRO A 52 8.34 9.90 7.64
CA PRO A 52 8.54 9.28 8.95
C PRO A 52 7.78 10.02 10.05
N TRP A 53 7.36 9.30 11.10
CA TRP A 53 6.71 9.85 12.31
C TRP A 53 5.27 10.36 12.13
N VAL A 54 4.79 10.49 10.90
CA VAL A 54 3.40 10.88 10.64
C VAL A 54 2.51 9.64 10.71
N GLY A 55 1.60 9.63 11.69
CA GLY A 55 0.62 8.56 11.85
C GLY A 55 -0.62 8.77 10.98
N VAL A 56 -1.13 7.70 10.39
CA VAL A 56 -2.38 7.69 9.64
C VAL A 56 -3.36 6.74 10.30
N ALA A 57 -4.60 7.18 10.51
CA ALA A 57 -5.63 6.35 11.09
C ALA A 57 -6.20 5.37 10.05
N PHE A 58 -6.39 4.13 10.48
CA PHE A 58 -7.05 3.07 9.73
C PHE A 58 -8.00 2.33 10.66
N ASP A 59 -9.07 1.79 10.11
CA ASP A 59 -9.93 0.83 10.80
C ASP A 59 -9.50 -0.59 10.45
N VAL A 60 -9.46 -1.48 11.44
CA VAL A 60 -9.15 -2.89 11.24
C VAL A 60 -10.37 -3.58 10.65
N ALA A 61 -10.33 -3.90 9.35
CA ALA A 61 -11.43 -4.56 8.68
C ALA A 61 -11.44 -6.08 8.95
N ARG A 62 -10.26 -6.70 8.92
CA ARG A 62 -10.09 -8.15 9.12
C ARG A 62 -8.75 -8.44 9.78
N ALA A 63 -8.70 -9.48 10.62
CA ALA A 63 -7.48 -10.00 11.21
C ALA A 63 -7.59 -11.53 11.32
N ASP A 64 -6.90 -12.25 10.45
CA ASP A 64 -6.89 -13.72 10.45
C ASP A 64 -5.57 -14.25 11.00
N VAL A 65 -5.64 -15.27 11.87
CA VAL A 65 -4.45 -15.98 12.33
C VAL A 65 -3.98 -16.94 11.25
N ARG A 66 -2.73 -16.78 10.81
CA ARG A 66 -2.07 -17.61 9.80
C ARG A 66 -0.73 -18.11 10.32
N GLY A 67 -0.78 -19.24 11.02
CA GLY A 67 0.37 -19.80 11.73
C GLY A 67 0.83 -18.88 12.85
N ARG A 68 2.03 -18.30 12.72
CA ARG A 68 2.62 -17.38 13.72
C ARG A 68 2.38 -15.91 13.42
N TYR A 69 1.53 -15.62 12.44
CA TYR A 69 1.28 -14.26 11.97
C TYR A 69 -0.22 -13.95 11.98
N LEU A 70 -0.53 -12.66 12.09
CA LEU A 70 -1.86 -12.12 11.80
C LEU A 70 -1.79 -11.50 10.40
N ASP A 71 -2.65 -11.93 9.49
CA ASP A 71 -2.93 -11.22 8.24
C ASP A 71 -4.02 -10.20 8.52
N VAL A 72 -3.65 -8.92 8.45
CA VAL A 72 -4.52 -7.80 8.85
C VAL A 72 -4.82 -6.94 7.64
N GLU A 73 -6.12 -6.75 7.39
CA GLU A 73 -6.61 -5.80 6.39
C GLU A 73 -7.11 -4.54 7.10
N LEU A 74 -6.55 -3.41 6.69
CA LEU A 74 -6.80 -2.09 7.26
C LEU A 74 -7.48 -1.20 6.21
N HIS A 75 -8.57 -0.54 6.56
CA HIS A 75 -9.29 0.39 5.69
C HIS A 75 -9.07 1.83 6.18
N GLY A 76 -8.56 2.68 5.30
CA GLY A 76 -8.39 4.11 5.53
C GLY A 76 -9.19 4.93 4.53
N GLN A 77 -9.01 6.26 4.55
CA GLN A 77 -9.68 7.16 3.60
C GLN A 77 -9.17 6.93 2.17
N GLY A 78 -9.88 6.09 1.41
CA GLY A 78 -9.59 5.79 0.00
C GLY A 78 -8.35 4.93 -0.23
N THR A 79 -7.91 4.18 0.79
CA THR A 79 -6.79 3.24 0.68
C THR A 79 -7.02 2.03 1.57
N THR A 80 -6.63 0.87 1.07
CA THR A 80 -6.57 -0.37 1.84
C THR A 80 -5.11 -0.71 2.07
N LEU A 81 -4.76 -1.16 3.28
CA LEU A 81 -3.44 -1.65 3.63
C LEU A 81 -3.59 -3.07 4.16
N ARG A 82 -2.98 -4.03 3.47
CA ARG A 82 -2.78 -5.38 4.02
C ARG A 82 -1.40 -5.43 4.67
N ALA A 83 -1.33 -5.96 5.88
CA ALA A 83 -0.09 -6.04 6.66
C ALA A 83 -0.03 -7.35 7.44
N PHE A 84 1.18 -7.75 7.82
CA PHE A 84 1.38 -8.93 8.65
C PHE A 84 1.97 -8.54 10.00
N LEU A 85 1.36 -9.01 11.09
CA LEU A 85 1.84 -8.81 12.46
C LEU A 85 2.27 -10.15 13.06
N PRO A 86 3.12 -10.18 14.09
CA PRO A 86 3.26 -11.36 14.94
C PRO A 86 1.90 -11.74 15.56
N ALA A 87 1.59 -13.03 15.65
CA ALA A 87 0.39 -13.53 16.35
C ALA A 87 0.59 -13.61 17.87
N SER A 88 1.17 -12.57 18.48
CA SER A 88 1.25 -12.44 19.94
C SER A 88 -0.06 -11.87 20.50
N GLU A 89 -0.31 -12.09 21.78
CA GLU A 89 -1.48 -11.52 22.48
C GLU A 89 -1.54 -9.98 22.36
N GLU A 90 -0.40 -9.31 22.50
CA GLU A 90 -0.28 -7.86 22.36
C GLU A 90 -0.68 -7.38 20.95
N CYS A 91 -0.19 -8.05 19.91
CA CYS A 91 -0.51 -7.69 18.53
C CYS A 91 -1.96 -8.03 18.16
N ALA A 92 -2.53 -9.11 18.71
CA ALA A 92 -3.94 -9.43 18.56
C ALA A 92 -4.85 -8.39 19.23
N ALA A 93 -4.46 -7.85 20.39
CA ALA A 93 -5.17 -6.76 21.05
C ALA A 93 -5.13 -5.45 20.25
N VAL A 94 -4.02 -5.17 19.56
CA VAL A 94 -3.93 -4.02 18.64
C VAL A 94 -4.80 -4.22 17.40
N ALA A 95 -4.77 -5.42 16.80
CA ALA A 95 -5.46 -5.74 15.55
C ALA A 95 -6.88 -6.32 15.74
N THR A 96 -7.61 -5.86 16.76
CA THR A 96 -9.00 -6.28 16.94
C THR A 96 -9.87 -5.71 15.80
N PRO A 97 -10.68 -6.52 15.10
CA PRO A 97 -11.59 -6.03 14.07
C PRO A 97 -12.51 -4.90 14.56
N GLU A 98 -12.90 -4.01 13.64
CA GLU A 98 -13.76 -2.85 13.87
C GLU A 98 -13.17 -1.77 14.79
N THR A 99 -11.87 -1.83 15.06
CA THR A 99 -11.18 -0.83 15.89
C THR A 99 -10.30 0.08 15.06
N THR A 100 -10.19 1.35 15.48
CA THR A 100 -9.28 2.31 14.83
C THR A 100 -7.87 2.17 15.40
N VAL A 101 -6.90 2.04 14.50
CA VAL A 101 -5.47 1.98 14.77
C VAL A 101 -4.74 3.12 14.07
N ARG A 102 -3.62 3.55 14.63
CA ARG A 102 -2.70 4.49 14.01
C ARG A 102 -1.55 3.70 13.39
N PHE A 103 -1.43 3.73 12.06
CA PHE A 103 -0.26 3.25 11.35
C PHE A 103 0.80 4.36 11.31
N GLU A 104 2.02 4.05 11.75
CA GLU A 104 3.16 4.95 11.65
C GLU A 104 4.28 4.30 10.85
N ALA A 105 4.85 5.05 9.90
CA ALA A 105 6.06 4.67 9.18
C ALA A 105 7.29 4.72 10.12
N ALA A 106 7.42 3.69 10.95
CA ALA A 106 8.55 3.47 11.86
C ALA A 106 9.40 2.28 11.39
N GLY A 107 10.72 2.50 11.27
CA GLY A 107 11.64 1.49 10.77
C GLY A 107 11.35 1.09 9.32
N ALA A 108 11.66 -0.17 8.97
CA ALA A 108 11.55 -0.64 7.59
C ALA A 108 10.12 -0.99 7.13
N LEU A 109 9.23 -1.33 8.06
CA LEU A 109 7.88 -1.85 7.75
C LEU A 109 6.75 -1.01 8.33
N GLY A 110 7.00 -0.30 9.43
CA GLY A 110 5.99 0.44 10.18
C GLY A 110 5.57 -0.24 11.47
N ARG A 111 4.69 0.44 12.22
CA ARG A 111 4.03 -0.09 13.42
C ARG A 111 2.56 0.33 13.46
N LEU A 112 1.73 -0.49 14.08
CA LEU A 112 0.37 -0.14 14.45
C LEU A 112 0.32 0.23 15.93
N GLU A 113 -0.47 1.24 16.26
CA GLU A 113 -0.75 1.64 17.63
C GLU A 113 -2.25 1.73 17.86
N ARG A 114 -2.70 1.22 19.00
CA ARG A 114 -4.09 1.34 19.45
C ARG A 114 -4.11 1.92 20.86
N ALA A 115 -4.87 3.00 21.04
CA ALA A 115 -5.05 3.61 22.35
C ALA A 115 -5.57 2.56 23.36
N GLY A 116 -4.83 2.36 24.45
CA GLY A 116 -5.18 1.39 25.50
C GLY A 116 -4.76 -0.06 25.25
N ALA A 117 -4.32 -0.44 24.04
CA ALA A 117 -3.84 -1.79 23.73
C ALA A 117 -2.35 -1.86 23.37
N GLY A 118 -1.68 -0.71 23.24
CA GLY A 118 -0.24 -0.61 23.02
C GLY A 118 0.12 -0.48 21.54
N SER A 119 1.26 -1.05 21.15
CA SER A 119 1.81 -0.95 19.80
C SER A 119 2.35 -2.30 19.33
N CYS A 120 2.20 -2.59 18.04
CA CYS A 120 2.72 -3.78 17.41
C CYS A 120 3.52 -3.42 16.14
N THR A 121 4.77 -3.84 16.06
CA THR A 121 5.61 -3.67 14.86
C THR A 121 5.18 -4.66 13.78
N LEU A 122 5.10 -4.19 12.54
CA LEU A 122 4.78 -5.06 11.41
C LEU A 122 5.91 -6.08 11.19
N ALA A 123 5.53 -7.34 11.01
CA ALA A 123 6.41 -8.40 10.56
C ALA A 123 6.47 -8.46 9.02
N GLY A 124 5.45 -7.97 8.32
CA GLY A 124 5.39 -8.04 6.87
C GLY A 124 4.45 -7.05 6.22
N ILE A 125 4.51 -7.02 4.89
CA ILE A 125 3.73 -6.15 4.02
C ILE A 125 2.83 -7.01 3.13
N GLY A 126 1.60 -6.57 2.93
CA GLY A 126 0.70 -7.08 1.92
C GLY A 126 0.50 -6.06 0.80
N SER A 127 0.04 -6.54 -0.36
CA SER A 127 -0.09 -5.77 -1.61
C SER A 127 1.25 -5.16 -2.05
N LEU A 128 2.09 -5.99 -2.69
CA LEU A 128 3.40 -5.57 -3.18
C LEU A 128 3.33 -4.41 -4.20
N GLU A 129 2.19 -4.26 -4.88
CA GLU A 129 1.93 -3.12 -5.77
C GLU A 129 1.90 -1.79 -5.02
N ASP A 130 1.18 -1.74 -3.89
CA ASP A 130 1.09 -0.53 -3.06
C ASP A 130 2.45 -0.20 -2.44
N TRP A 131 3.17 -1.21 -1.96
CA TRP A 131 4.51 -1.03 -1.40
C TRP A 131 5.48 -0.43 -2.42
N ARG A 132 5.53 -1.00 -3.63
CA ARG A 132 6.32 -0.46 -4.75
C ARG A 132 5.94 0.98 -5.05
N GLY A 133 4.65 1.32 -4.97
CA GLY A 133 4.13 2.65 -5.22
C GLY A 133 4.64 3.73 -4.26
N ARG A 134 5.13 3.36 -3.07
CA ARG A 134 5.68 4.29 -2.05
C ARG A 134 7.15 4.64 -2.27
N GLY A 135 7.90 3.77 -2.93
CA GLY A 135 9.32 3.98 -3.19
C GLY A 135 9.57 4.91 -4.38
N PRO A 136 10.74 5.56 -4.45
CA PRO A 136 11.17 6.20 -5.69
C PRO A 136 11.17 5.14 -6.81
N ARG A 137 10.50 5.45 -7.93
CA ARG A 137 10.47 4.53 -9.07
C ARG A 137 11.88 4.41 -9.64
N GLY A 138 12.47 3.23 -9.52
CA GLY A 138 13.72 2.91 -10.19
C GLY A 138 13.54 3.06 -11.70
N VAL A 139 14.34 3.91 -12.33
CA VAL A 139 14.41 4.04 -13.80
C VAL A 139 15.40 3.02 -14.32
N THR A 140 15.22 1.75 -13.97
CA THR A 140 16.01 0.69 -14.61
C THR A 140 15.28 0.30 -15.88
N GLU A 141 15.74 0.85 -17.00
CA GLU A 141 15.28 0.47 -18.35
C GLU A 141 15.74 -0.96 -18.72
N SER A 142 16.70 -1.53 -17.98
CA SER A 142 17.23 -2.85 -18.24
C SER A 142 16.29 -3.96 -17.76
N PRO A 143 16.08 -5.03 -18.55
CA PRO A 143 15.34 -6.20 -18.12
C PRO A 143 15.98 -6.83 -16.87
N VAL A 144 15.17 -7.09 -15.85
CA VAL A 144 15.63 -7.83 -14.67
C VAL A 144 15.57 -9.33 -15.00
N PRO A 145 16.70 -10.06 -14.95
CA PRO A 145 16.70 -11.48 -15.25
C PRO A 145 15.92 -12.26 -14.19
N ARG A 146 15.33 -13.39 -14.60
CA ARG A 146 14.73 -14.34 -13.66
C ARG A 146 15.80 -14.90 -12.73
N ALA A 147 15.41 -15.23 -11.51
CA ALA A 147 16.27 -15.89 -10.52
C ALA A 147 15.55 -17.10 -9.92
N GLN A 148 16.29 -18.05 -9.36
CA GLN A 148 15.71 -19.22 -8.69
C GLN A 148 15.36 -18.87 -7.23
N ALA A 149 14.14 -19.20 -6.82
CA ALA A 149 13.70 -19.17 -5.43
C ALA A 149 13.71 -20.60 -4.87
N GLU A 150 14.14 -20.73 -3.62
CA GLU A 150 14.22 -21.98 -2.87
C GLU A 150 13.45 -21.78 -1.56
N TYR A 151 12.49 -22.65 -1.24
CA TYR A 151 11.58 -22.43 -0.13
C TYR A 151 10.95 -23.73 0.37
N ASP A 152 10.45 -23.67 1.61
CA ASP A 152 9.63 -24.69 2.25
C ASP A 152 8.23 -24.15 2.51
N LEU A 153 7.20 -25.00 2.36
CA LEU A 153 5.85 -24.69 2.80
C LEU A 153 5.75 -24.75 4.33
N VAL A 154 5.56 -23.60 4.98
CA VAL A 154 5.50 -23.52 6.46
C VAL A 154 4.08 -23.36 7.01
N TYR A 155 3.11 -22.99 6.17
CA TYR A 155 1.70 -22.89 6.54
C TYR A 155 0.82 -22.89 5.29
N ARG A 156 -0.39 -23.45 5.39
CA ARG A 156 -1.40 -23.44 4.34
C ARG A 156 -2.80 -23.43 4.95
N ASP A 157 -3.69 -22.60 4.42
CA ASP A 157 -5.13 -22.66 4.68
C ASP A 157 -5.92 -22.62 3.36
N ALA A 158 -7.21 -22.28 3.45
CA ALA A 158 -8.09 -22.22 2.29
C ALA A 158 -7.77 -21.04 1.36
N ASP A 159 -7.18 -19.95 1.88
CA ASP A 159 -6.98 -18.69 1.16
C ASP A 159 -5.52 -18.50 0.72
N VAL A 160 -4.55 -18.89 1.56
CA VAL A 160 -3.13 -18.66 1.30
C VAL A 160 -2.21 -19.77 1.78
N ALA A 161 -1.00 -19.75 1.24
CA ALA A 161 0.16 -20.49 1.71
C ALA A 161 1.30 -19.54 2.07
N LEU A 162 2.11 -19.93 3.07
CA LEU A 162 3.33 -19.24 3.48
C LEU A 162 4.53 -20.10 3.09
N LEU A 163 5.41 -19.52 2.26
CA LEU A 163 6.61 -20.18 1.74
C LEU A 163 7.84 -19.52 2.34
N ARG A 164 8.58 -20.19 3.24
CA ARG A 164 9.80 -19.63 3.86
C ARG A 164 11.02 -20.06 3.06
N GLY A 165 11.91 -19.12 2.75
CA GLY A 165 13.19 -19.44 2.17
C GLY A 165 13.86 -18.24 1.51
N ARG A 166 14.59 -18.50 0.44
CA ARG A 166 15.36 -17.50 -0.31
C ARG A 166 14.59 -17.06 -1.55
N PHE A 167 14.31 -15.77 -1.63
CA PHE A 167 13.61 -15.14 -2.76
C PHE A 167 14.46 -13.99 -3.33
N PRO A 168 15.40 -14.26 -4.25
CA PRO A 168 16.44 -13.29 -4.61
C PRO A 168 15.94 -11.95 -5.15
N LEU A 169 14.78 -11.93 -5.82
CA LEU A 169 14.25 -10.72 -6.46
C LEU A 169 13.42 -9.82 -5.53
N VAL A 170 13.24 -10.17 -4.25
CA VAL A 170 12.54 -9.27 -3.31
C VAL A 170 13.32 -7.97 -3.05
N GLY A 171 14.64 -7.98 -3.25
CA GLY A 171 15.49 -6.80 -3.11
C GLY A 171 15.13 -5.68 -4.09
N GLU A 172 14.54 -6.00 -5.24
CA GLU A 172 14.04 -5.03 -6.22
C GLU A 172 12.90 -4.15 -5.66
N LEU A 173 12.27 -4.58 -4.55
CA LEU A 173 11.26 -3.83 -3.80
C LEU A 173 11.83 -3.05 -2.62
N GLY A 174 13.15 -3.02 -2.44
CA GLY A 174 13.78 -2.52 -1.23
C GLY A 174 13.48 -3.39 0.00
N TRP A 175 13.04 -4.63 -0.18
CA TRP A 175 12.81 -5.56 0.92
C TRP A 175 14.13 -6.00 1.54
N THR A 176 14.26 -5.83 2.85
CA THR A 176 15.52 -6.00 3.60
C THR A 176 15.70 -7.41 4.20
N GLY A 177 14.87 -8.38 3.82
CA GLY A 177 14.93 -9.78 4.30
C GLY A 177 15.43 -10.80 3.26
N ALA A 178 16.08 -10.39 2.17
CA ALA A 178 16.24 -11.19 0.95
C ALA A 178 16.86 -12.61 1.11
N SER A 179 17.61 -12.88 2.17
CA SER A 179 18.21 -14.20 2.43
C SER A 179 17.26 -15.19 3.11
N ASP A 180 16.29 -14.71 3.88
CA ASP A 180 15.31 -15.52 4.60
C ASP A 180 14.02 -14.70 4.72
N THR A 181 13.05 -15.04 3.88
CA THR A 181 11.78 -14.33 3.74
C THR A 181 10.66 -15.36 3.66
N ILE A 182 9.49 -15.00 4.17
CA ILE A 182 8.26 -15.75 3.92
C ILE A 182 7.48 -15.02 2.84
N ALA A 183 7.25 -15.69 1.70
CA ALA A 183 6.36 -15.24 0.66
C ALA A 183 4.93 -15.72 0.96
N VAL A 184 3.95 -14.83 0.79
CA VAL A 184 2.53 -15.17 0.88
C VAL A 184 1.99 -15.33 -0.52
N VAL A 185 1.40 -16.49 -0.82
CA VAL A 185 0.83 -16.80 -2.14
C VAL A 185 -0.60 -17.34 -1.97
N PRO A 186 -1.50 -17.14 -2.95
CA PRO A 186 -2.82 -17.74 -2.89
C PRO A 186 -2.76 -19.27 -3.03
N THR A 187 -3.79 -19.96 -2.57
CA THR A 187 -3.92 -21.44 -2.65
C THR A 187 -4.76 -21.91 -3.83
N ASP A 188 -5.04 -21.01 -4.78
CA ASP A 188 -5.82 -21.32 -5.97
C ASP A 188 -5.05 -22.18 -7.00
N ALA A 189 -5.74 -22.56 -8.08
CA ALA A 189 -5.20 -23.42 -9.12
C ALA A 189 -3.95 -22.87 -9.82
N SER A 190 -3.76 -21.54 -9.85
CA SER A 190 -2.57 -20.92 -10.46
C SER A 190 -1.29 -21.17 -9.66
N CYS A 191 -1.42 -21.44 -8.35
CA CYS A 191 -0.31 -21.71 -7.44
C CYS A 191 -0.13 -23.19 -7.11
N ALA A 192 -1.08 -24.07 -7.43
CA ALA A 192 -1.05 -25.48 -7.04
C ALA A 192 0.29 -26.18 -7.38
N ALA A 193 0.80 -26.04 -8.61
CA ALA A 193 2.05 -26.69 -9.03
C ALA A 193 3.31 -26.12 -8.35
N ILE A 194 3.25 -24.89 -7.85
CA ILE A 194 4.34 -24.23 -7.11
C ILE A 194 4.33 -24.74 -5.66
N LEU A 195 3.16 -24.93 -5.06
CA LEU A 195 3.02 -25.36 -3.66
C LEU A 195 3.48 -26.80 -3.40
N GLU A 196 3.61 -27.63 -4.45
CA GLU A 196 4.08 -29.01 -4.36
C GLU A 196 5.59 -29.14 -4.67
N ARG A 197 6.32 -28.02 -4.72
CA ARG A 197 7.76 -27.96 -5.04
C ARG A 197 8.48 -27.12 -3.99
N ASP A 198 9.78 -27.34 -3.88
CA ASP A 198 10.65 -26.55 -2.98
C ASP A 198 11.48 -25.50 -3.75
N VAL A 199 11.32 -25.46 -5.08
CA VAL A 199 12.09 -24.61 -5.98
C VAL A 199 11.20 -24.09 -7.10
N ALA A 200 11.31 -22.81 -7.42
CA ALA A 200 10.67 -22.21 -8.59
C ALA A 200 11.53 -21.10 -9.22
N SER A 201 11.30 -20.81 -10.49
CA SER A 201 11.83 -19.57 -11.08
C SER A 201 11.03 -18.39 -10.53
N MET A 202 11.66 -17.25 -10.37
CA MET A 202 11.06 -16.01 -9.87
C MET A 202 11.23 -14.92 -10.91
N GLU A 203 10.20 -14.10 -11.09
CA GLU A 203 10.19 -12.95 -11.99
C GLU A 203 9.79 -11.69 -11.21
N TYR A 204 10.47 -10.58 -11.49
CA TYR A 204 10.12 -9.25 -11.00
C TYR A 204 9.59 -8.40 -12.15
N ARG A 205 8.45 -7.74 -11.93
CA ARG A 205 7.85 -6.82 -12.88
C ARG A 205 7.80 -5.41 -12.26
N PRO A 206 8.46 -4.42 -12.87
CA PRO A 206 8.46 -3.06 -12.34
C PRO A 206 7.10 -2.35 -12.48
N ALA A 207 6.15 -2.93 -13.24
CA ALA A 207 4.81 -2.39 -13.48
C ALA A 207 3.73 -3.48 -13.48
N GLY A 208 2.49 -3.09 -13.18
CA GLY A 208 1.33 -3.97 -13.08
C GLY A 208 1.15 -4.61 -11.70
N GLY A 209 0.07 -5.39 -11.54
CA GLY A 209 -0.30 -6.02 -10.27
C GLY A 209 0.47 -7.30 -9.91
N ASN A 210 1.33 -7.81 -10.80
CA ASN A 210 2.12 -9.03 -10.61
C ASN A 210 3.59 -8.70 -10.35
N VAL A 211 3.82 -7.92 -9.28
CA VAL A 211 5.13 -7.34 -8.99
C VAL A 211 6.21 -8.42 -8.79
N LEU A 212 5.91 -9.46 -8.00
CA LEU A 212 6.74 -10.65 -7.86
C LEU A 212 5.89 -11.89 -8.15
N THR A 213 6.44 -12.79 -8.97
CA THR A 213 5.74 -14.00 -9.41
C THR A 213 6.69 -15.19 -9.36
N LEU A 214 6.21 -16.30 -8.81
CA LEU A 214 6.84 -17.61 -8.95
C LEU A 214 6.32 -18.26 -10.25
N VAL A 215 7.24 -18.76 -11.05
CA VAL A 215 7.01 -19.29 -12.40
C VAL A 215 7.40 -20.76 -12.39
N SER A 216 6.46 -21.59 -12.81
CA SER A 216 6.71 -23.00 -13.18
C SER A 216 6.24 -23.24 -14.61
N GLY A 217 6.56 -24.40 -15.18
CA GLY A 217 6.04 -24.78 -16.50
C GLY A 217 4.50 -24.79 -16.57
N ASP A 218 3.84 -24.95 -15.43
CA ASP A 218 2.41 -25.17 -15.32
C ASP A 218 1.62 -23.90 -14.96
N GLY A 219 2.29 -22.79 -14.60
CA GLY A 219 1.58 -21.57 -14.21
C GLY A 219 2.42 -20.46 -13.58
N LEU A 220 1.73 -19.37 -13.29
CA LEU A 220 2.23 -18.17 -12.63
C LEU A 220 1.55 -18.03 -11.27
N CYS A 221 2.33 -18.04 -10.21
CA CYS A 221 1.85 -17.88 -8.84
C CYS A 221 2.31 -16.54 -8.29
N ARG A 222 1.38 -15.60 -8.10
CA ARG A 222 1.69 -14.26 -7.61
C ARG A 222 2.08 -14.29 -6.13
N ILE A 223 3.13 -13.56 -5.76
CA ILE A 223 3.43 -13.26 -4.36
C ILE A 223 2.63 -12.03 -3.95
N GLU A 224 1.76 -12.18 -2.96
CA GLU A 224 0.86 -11.13 -2.47
C GLU A 224 1.43 -10.34 -1.29
N GLY A 225 2.37 -10.94 -0.57
CA GLY A 225 2.97 -10.37 0.62
C GLY A 225 4.34 -10.95 0.92
N LEU A 226 5.10 -10.20 1.71
CA LEU A 226 6.42 -10.60 2.19
C LEU A 226 6.44 -10.41 3.70
N ILE A 227 6.92 -11.41 4.43
CA ILE A 227 6.99 -11.43 5.88
C ILE A 227 8.41 -11.75 6.32
N ARG A 228 8.89 -11.04 7.34
CA ARG A 228 10.13 -11.37 8.04
C ARG A 228 9.89 -12.56 8.97
N PRO A 229 10.69 -13.64 8.86
CA PRO A 229 10.66 -14.74 9.80
C PRO A 229 10.83 -14.23 11.24
N LEU A 230 9.95 -14.66 12.15
CA LEU A 230 10.12 -14.41 13.57
C LEU A 230 11.22 -15.33 14.09
N ALA A 231 12.07 -14.83 14.98
CA ALA A 231 13.03 -15.68 15.68
C ALA A 231 12.29 -16.84 16.35
N TRP A 232 12.76 -18.06 16.11
CA TRP A 232 12.24 -19.24 16.78
C TRP A 232 12.74 -19.24 18.21
N ALA A 233 11.82 -19.49 19.17
CA ALA A 233 12.21 -19.74 20.55
C ALA A 233 13.00 -21.05 20.57
N GLY A 234 14.34 -20.95 20.61
CA GLY A 234 15.25 -22.10 20.53
C GLY A 234 16.30 -22.00 19.43
N GLU A 235 16.22 -21.04 18.51
CA GLU A 235 17.23 -20.80 17.50
C GLU A 235 18.24 -19.77 18.02
N SER A 236 19.16 -20.22 18.88
CA SER A 236 20.35 -19.47 19.24
C SER A 236 21.24 -19.37 18.00
N ARG A 237 21.43 -18.14 17.51
CA ARG A 237 22.37 -17.82 16.42
C ARG A 237 23.80 -18.22 16.76
#